data_AF-A0A2R6X1T0-F1
#
_entry.id   AF-A0A2R6X1T0-F1
#
_cell.length_a   1.000
_cell.length_b   1.000
_cell.length_c   1.000
_cell.angle_alpha   90.00
_cell.angle_beta   90.00
_cell.angle_gamma   90.00
#
_symmetry.space_group_name_H-M   'P 1'
#
loop_
_entity.id
_entity.type
_entity.pdbx_description
1 polymer ?
#
loop_
_entity_poly.entity_id
_entity_poly.type
_entity_poly.pdbx_seq_one_letter_code
_entity_poly.pdbx_strand_id
1 'polypeptide(L)'
;MASRHGSSLPSKCLSLKFIVYFCALTLGFGSTDAWTGICFGEDAWNIPGRAEVVEKFRDLGITHVRLYHTYEATLEAFAGSGIQLTVGITNEDFVNALSTVGSARNWVNTYIVGHGDSNIVAVTVGNEVFSSAVDNVKNALLPSMQNLREALNQAGKSGIKVTTAHAFDVVTNTFPPSSGQFADTGRMQPLVNWLASVGSDFICNIYPYFTYVNSNGQITLQYGRLESGSVTDSNNGKIYTNLLAQQLDAVYAALGRLGQGNMRVVVGEIGWPTSGGTATDTNNARIHNQNLVNLARGRTPLKPNWEIQAYIFAMFDENQKDAGLEQSWGLYNPTNFDAKYTINFGNPPTLINRITPGMRLTSGQFVYSNNEVYRLNMQPDCNLVLYHIGVGPLWASKTQGSATDCYMELQHDGNAVVYGGGVARWASGTWGRNDGAHYIEVQDDGNTVMYNEANQAIWHTNTRGR
;
A
#
# COMPACT_ATOMS: atom_id res chain seq x y z
N MET A 1 -42.42 76.07 21.58
CA MET A 1 -42.90 74.80 22.16
C MET A 1 -43.39 73.91 21.04
N ALA A 2 -42.96 72.64 21.07
CA ALA A 2 -43.59 71.38 20.61
C ALA A 2 -44.70 71.43 19.53
N SER A 3 -44.84 70.48 18.62
CA SER A 3 -44.06 69.32 18.18
C SER A 3 -44.82 68.70 16.99
N ARG A 4 -44.06 68.42 15.92
CA ARG A 4 -44.21 67.37 14.89
C ARG A 4 -45.57 67.12 14.21
N HIS A 5 -45.59 67.57 12.95
CA HIS A 5 -46.45 67.09 11.87
C HIS A 5 -46.21 65.62 11.52
N GLY A 6 -47.30 64.93 11.19
CA GLY A 6 -47.29 63.71 10.40
C GLY A 6 -47.32 63.99 8.90
N SER A 7 -46.92 63.01 8.11
CA SER A 7 -47.59 62.65 6.85
C SER A 7 -46.98 61.38 6.23
N SER A 8 -47.90 60.48 5.88
CA SER A 8 -47.92 59.44 4.84
C SER A 8 -46.64 59.05 4.07
N LEU A 9 -46.45 57.73 3.94
CA LEU A 9 -45.66 57.08 2.90
C LEU A 9 -46.53 56.10 2.08
N PRO A 10 -46.33 55.99 0.75
CA PRO A 10 -47.04 55.05 -0.12
C PRO A 10 -46.25 53.76 -0.40
N SER A 11 -47.00 52.76 -0.89
CA SER A 11 -46.63 51.40 -1.27
C SER A 11 -45.42 51.26 -2.20
N LYS A 12 -44.57 50.26 -1.92
CA LYS A 12 -43.71 49.60 -2.91
C LYS A 12 -43.79 48.07 -2.75
N CYS A 13 -44.12 47.40 -3.86
CA CYS A 13 -44.04 45.96 -4.05
C CYS A 13 -42.69 45.39 -3.59
N LEU A 14 -42.70 44.36 -2.74
CA LEU A 14 -41.58 43.45 -2.57
C LEU A 14 -41.84 42.18 -3.39
N SER A 15 -41.08 42.00 -4.47
CA SER A 15 -40.91 40.71 -5.14
C SER A 15 -40.02 39.82 -4.27
N LEU A 16 -40.56 38.74 -3.72
CA LEU A 16 -39.82 37.75 -2.95
C LEU A 16 -39.01 36.86 -3.91
N LYS A 17 -37.72 37.15 -4.11
CA LYS A 17 -36.81 36.24 -4.81
C LYS A 17 -36.42 35.12 -3.84
N PHE A 18 -36.98 33.93 -4.04
CA PHE A 18 -36.48 32.70 -3.42
C PHE A 18 -35.10 32.40 -4.00
N ILE A 19 -34.04 32.68 -3.24
CA ILE A 19 -32.70 32.16 -3.50
C ILE A 19 -32.70 30.73 -2.96
N VAL A 20 -32.88 29.75 -3.83
CA VAL A 20 -32.59 28.35 -3.51
C VAL A 20 -31.08 28.22 -3.48
N TYR A 21 -30.50 28.15 -2.28
CA TYR A 21 -29.13 27.70 -2.11
C TYR A 21 -29.11 26.20 -2.45
N PHE A 22 -28.74 25.89 -3.69
CA PHE A 22 -28.37 24.53 -4.06
C PHE A 22 -27.01 24.27 -3.43
N CYS A 23 -27.02 23.80 -2.18
CA CYS A 23 -25.85 23.22 -1.55
C CYS A 23 -25.63 21.90 -2.29
N ALA A 24 -24.84 21.94 -3.36
CA ALA A 24 -24.27 20.75 -3.95
C ALA A 24 -23.43 20.11 -2.84
N LEU A 25 -24.03 19.16 -2.12
CA LEU A 25 -23.28 18.16 -1.40
C LEU A 25 -22.54 17.39 -2.50
N THR A 26 -21.37 17.87 -2.89
CA THR A 26 -20.36 16.96 -3.42
C THR A 26 -20.14 15.99 -2.28
N LEU A 27 -20.77 14.83 -2.36
CA LEU A 27 -20.24 13.63 -1.72
C LEU A 27 -18.84 13.51 -2.31
N GLY A 28 -17.87 14.13 -1.65
CA GLY A 28 -16.49 13.80 -1.88
C GLY A 28 -16.41 12.34 -1.55
N PHE A 29 -16.35 11.50 -2.59
CA PHE A 29 -15.72 10.20 -2.45
C PHE A 29 -14.38 10.52 -1.82
N GLY A 30 -14.24 10.23 -0.52
CA GLY A 30 -12.99 10.48 0.17
C GLY A 30 -11.92 9.79 -0.64
N SER A 31 -10.92 10.54 -1.12
CA SER A 31 -9.72 9.93 -1.68
C SER A 31 -9.22 8.96 -0.61
N THR A 32 -9.20 7.66 -0.91
CA THR A 32 -8.58 6.69 -0.02
C THR A 32 -7.13 7.11 0.16
N ASP A 33 -6.67 7.14 1.40
CA ASP A 33 -5.28 7.45 1.74
C ASP A 33 -4.40 6.20 1.61
N ALA A 34 -5.02 5.03 1.46
CA ALA A 34 -4.43 3.75 1.13
C ALA A 34 -3.80 3.75 -0.27
N TRP A 35 -2.59 3.21 -0.36
CA TRP A 35 -1.99 2.83 -1.64
C TRP A 35 -0.91 1.79 -1.45
N THR A 36 -0.66 1.02 -2.51
CA THR A 36 0.49 0.12 -2.62
C THR A 36 1.33 0.56 -3.81
N GLY A 37 2.54 1.01 -3.53
CA GLY A 37 3.56 1.33 -4.51
C GLY A 37 4.52 0.18 -4.71
N ILE A 38 5.52 0.38 -5.57
CA ILE A 38 6.58 -0.60 -5.82
C ILE A 38 7.94 0.10 -5.72
N CYS A 39 8.90 -0.57 -5.09
CA CYS A 39 10.30 -0.16 -5.10
C CYS A 39 10.92 -0.52 -6.45
N PHE A 40 11.54 0.46 -7.11
CA PHE A 40 12.34 0.22 -8.30
C PHE A 40 13.82 0.25 -7.91
N GLY A 41 14.34 -0.93 -7.56
CA GLY A 41 15.76 -1.17 -7.36
C GLY A 41 16.47 -1.34 -8.70
N GLU A 42 17.69 -0.81 -8.78
CA GLU A 42 18.47 -0.77 -10.02
C GLU A 42 19.79 -1.57 -9.94
N ASP A 43 19.97 -2.42 -8.93
CA ASP A 43 21.19 -3.25 -8.77
C ASP A 43 21.12 -4.51 -9.66
N ALA A 44 20.98 -4.30 -10.97
CA ALA A 44 21.04 -5.36 -11.96
C ALA A 44 21.57 -4.89 -13.31
N TRP A 45 22.37 -5.74 -13.97
CA TRP A 45 22.92 -5.44 -15.30
C TRP A 45 21.92 -5.66 -16.45
N ASN A 46 20.78 -6.30 -16.19
CA ASN A 46 19.79 -6.71 -17.20
C ASN A 46 18.44 -6.01 -17.06
N ILE A 47 18.40 -4.83 -16.43
CA ILE A 47 17.16 -4.06 -16.29
C ILE A 47 16.68 -3.56 -17.67
N PRO A 48 15.36 -3.60 -17.96
CA PRO A 48 14.81 -3.06 -19.20
C PRO A 48 15.09 -1.56 -19.39
N GLY A 49 14.68 -1.03 -20.54
CA GLY A 49 14.65 0.41 -20.74
C GLY A 49 13.75 1.08 -19.69
N ARG A 50 14.24 2.14 -19.04
CA ARG A 50 13.51 2.84 -17.96
C ARG A 50 12.12 3.33 -18.40
N ALA A 51 11.97 3.74 -19.65
CA ALA A 51 10.67 4.09 -20.23
C ALA A 51 9.71 2.89 -20.27
N GLU A 52 10.19 1.69 -20.60
CA GLU A 52 9.40 0.46 -20.59
C GLU A 52 8.99 0.09 -19.15
N VAL A 53 9.87 0.31 -18.18
CA VAL A 53 9.56 0.12 -16.76
C VAL A 53 8.45 1.08 -16.30
N VAL A 54 8.50 2.34 -16.72
CA VAL A 54 7.46 3.35 -16.43
C VAL A 54 6.12 2.94 -17.05
N GLU A 55 6.10 2.53 -18.31
CA GLU A 55 4.87 2.03 -18.95
C GLU A 55 4.35 0.78 -18.23
N LYS A 56 5.22 -0.12 -17.80
CA LYS A 56 4.82 -1.27 -16.98
C LYS A 56 4.16 -0.84 -15.66
N PHE A 57 4.68 0.18 -14.97
CA PHE A 57 4.01 0.71 -13.78
C PHE A 57 2.61 1.27 -14.08
N ARG A 58 2.45 1.97 -15.21
CA ARG A 58 1.16 2.50 -15.66
C ARG A 58 0.17 1.39 -15.99
N ASP A 59 0.61 0.35 -16.69
CA ASP A 59 -0.19 -0.84 -17.01
C ASP A 59 -0.67 -1.58 -15.75
N LEU A 60 0.10 -1.51 -14.67
CA LEU A 60 -0.25 -2.08 -13.38
C LEU A 60 -1.09 -1.14 -12.50
N GLY A 61 -1.38 0.07 -12.95
CA GLY A 61 -2.11 1.08 -12.17
C GLY A 61 -1.34 1.57 -10.94
N ILE A 62 -0.01 1.48 -10.96
CA ILE A 62 0.86 1.89 -9.86
C ILE A 62 1.04 3.40 -9.89
N THR A 63 0.66 4.06 -8.81
CA THR A 63 0.71 5.52 -8.69
C THR A 63 1.86 6.02 -7.81
N HIS A 64 2.57 5.12 -7.12
CA HIS A 64 3.67 5.46 -6.22
C HIS A 64 4.88 4.55 -6.48
N VAL A 65 6.04 5.14 -6.72
CA VAL A 65 7.31 4.42 -6.89
C VAL A 65 8.36 4.98 -5.95
N ARG A 66 9.12 4.08 -5.33
CA ARG A 66 10.28 4.42 -4.50
C ARG A 66 11.56 4.14 -5.29
N LEU A 67 12.41 5.16 -5.40
CA LEU A 67 13.75 5.10 -6.01
C LEU A 67 14.80 5.27 -4.91
N TYR A 68 15.92 4.55 -5.02
CA TYR A 68 17.02 4.61 -4.05
C TYR A 68 18.12 5.62 -4.42
N HIS A 69 18.08 6.11 -5.66
CA HIS A 69 19.07 6.99 -6.24
C HIS A 69 18.39 8.15 -7.00
N THR A 70 19.21 9.06 -7.49
CA THR A 70 18.82 10.18 -8.36
C THR A 70 19.47 10.05 -9.74
N TYR A 71 19.48 8.84 -10.31
CA TYR A 71 19.93 8.65 -11.68
C TYR A 71 19.06 9.47 -12.63
N GLU A 72 19.66 10.45 -13.30
CA GLU A 72 18.96 11.41 -14.16
C GLU A 72 18.13 10.71 -15.23
N ALA A 73 18.68 9.67 -15.88
CA ALA A 73 17.96 8.87 -16.86
C ALA A 73 16.69 8.19 -16.29
N THR A 74 16.71 7.79 -15.01
CA THR A 74 15.52 7.24 -14.33
C THR A 74 14.50 8.35 -14.12
N LEU A 75 14.91 9.50 -13.56
CA LEU A 75 14.02 10.63 -13.32
C LEU A 75 13.38 11.14 -14.62
N GLU A 76 14.16 11.27 -15.69
CA GLU A 76 13.70 11.64 -17.03
C GLU A 76 12.64 10.69 -17.58
N ALA A 77 12.82 9.37 -17.41
CA ALA A 77 11.83 8.39 -17.86
C ALA A 77 10.47 8.56 -17.16
N PHE A 78 10.45 9.01 -15.91
CA PHE A 78 9.21 9.27 -15.16
C PHE A 78 8.58 10.64 -15.45
N ALA A 79 9.23 11.52 -16.22
CA ALA A 79 8.72 12.85 -16.54
C ALA A 79 7.35 12.75 -17.22
N GLY A 80 6.36 13.49 -16.72
CA GLY A 80 5.00 13.49 -17.28
C GLY A 80 4.19 12.20 -17.08
N SER A 81 4.73 11.17 -16.41
CA SER A 81 4.02 9.90 -16.17
C SER A 81 2.84 10.03 -15.17
N GLY A 82 2.87 11.06 -14.32
CA GLY A 82 1.92 11.25 -13.22
C GLY A 82 2.21 10.39 -11.97
N ILE A 83 3.13 9.42 -12.06
CA ILE A 83 3.51 8.54 -10.94
C ILE A 83 4.27 9.35 -9.88
N GLN A 84 3.81 9.28 -8.63
CA GLN A 84 4.46 9.94 -7.50
C GLN A 84 5.76 9.24 -7.13
N LEU A 85 6.85 10.00 -7.02
CA LEU A 85 8.16 9.49 -6.68
C LEU A 85 8.58 9.86 -5.26
N THR A 86 8.98 8.84 -4.50
CA THR A 86 9.88 9.01 -3.34
C THR A 86 11.29 8.72 -3.82
N VAL A 87 12.17 9.73 -3.85
CA VAL A 87 13.53 9.60 -4.39
C VAL A 87 14.57 9.57 -3.27
N GLY A 88 15.55 8.69 -3.41
CA GLY A 88 16.62 8.49 -2.43
C GLY A 88 17.90 9.23 -2.76
N ILE A 89 18.55 9.74 -1.72
CA ILE A 89 19.99 10.00 -1.73
C ILE A 89 20.67 8.95 -0.86
N THR A 90 21.73 8.34 -1.39
CA THR A 90 22.40 7.18 -0.78
C THR A 90 23.13 7.54 0.51
N ASN A 91 23.47 6.53 1.30
CA ASN A 91 24.25 6.69 2.54
C ASN A 91 25.65 7.24 2.25
N GLU A 92 26.21 6.87 1.11
CA GLU A 92 27.51 7.26 0.60
C GLU A 92 27.55 8.74 0.20
N ASP A 93 26.46 9.24 -0.39
CA ASP A 93 26.43 10.57 -0.99
C ASP A 93 25.90 11.65 -0.04
N PHE A 94 24.92 11.34 0.82
CA PHE A 94 24.17 12.39 1.51
C PHE A 94 25.02 13.26 2.43
N VAL A 95 26.02 12.65 3.10
CA VAL A 95 26.88 13.35 4.06
C VAL A 95 27.59 14.53 3.39
N ASN A 96 28.05 14.33 2.15
CA ASN A 96 28.76 15.36 1.39
C ASN A 96 27.79 16.27 0.65
N ALA A 97 26.83 15.69 -0.07
CA ALA A 97 25.88 16.43 -0.90
C ALA A 97 24.99 17.38 -0.09
N LEU A 98 24.67 17.02 1.16
CA LEU A 98 23.78 17.79 2.04
C LEU A 98 24.51 18.38 3.26
N SER A 99 25.85 18.43 3.22
CA SER A 99 26.70 18.97 4.30
C SER A 99 26.39 20.41 4.69
N THR A 100 25.93 21.22 3.75
CA THR A 100 25.51 22.61 3.95
C THR A 100 24.27 22.92 3.12
N VAL A 101 23.54 23.98 3.45
CA VAL A 101 22.43 24.48 2.62
C VAL A 101 22.89 24.80 1.19
N GLY A 102 24.12 25.29 1.01
CA GLY A 102 24.68 25.59 -0.32
C GLY A 102 24.89 24.32 -1.17
N SER A 103 25.52 23.29 -0.58
CA SER A 103 25.69 21.99 -1.22
C SER A 103 24.34 21.34 -1.53
N ALA A 104 23.41 21.39 -0.57
CA ALA A 104 22.07 20.86 -0.74
C ALA A 104 21.29 21.60 -1.85
N ARG A 105 21.50 22.91 -2.01
CA ARG A 105 20.92 23.69 -3.10
C ARG A 105 21.45 23.24 -4.47
N ASN A 106 22.74 22.92 -4.58
CA ASN A 106 23.28 22.36 -5.82
C ASN A 106 22.60 21.02 -6.15
N TRP A 107 22.48 20.13 -5.16
CA TRP A 107 21.79 18.85 -5.32
C TRP A 107 20.32 19.04 -5.73
N VAL A 108 19.59 19.95 -5.06
CA VAL A 108 18.19 20.28 -5.39
C VAL A 108 18.07 20.83 -6.81
N ASN A 109 18.96 21.73 -7.23
CA ASN A 109 18.92 22.31 -8.56
C ASN A 109 19.12 21.25 -9.65
N THR A 110 20.06 20.32 -9.45
CA THR A 110 20.28 19.21 -10.38
C THR A 110 19.08 18.28 -10.40
N TYR A 111 18.73 17.67 -9.27
CA TYR A 111 17.86 16.48 -9.28
C TYR A 111 16.38 16.77 -9.07
N ILE A 112 16.02 17.93 -8.51
CA ILE A 112 14.62 18.29 -8.22
C ILE A 112 14.12 19.37 -9.17
N VAL A 113 14.90 20.44 -9.38
CA VAL A 113 14.53 21.51 -10.31
C VAL A 113 14.75 21.07 -11.74
N GLY A 114 15.89 20.43 -12.04
CA GLY A 114 16.22 19.89 -13.36
C GLY A 114 15.23 18.84 -13.88
N HIS A 115 14.55 18.13 -12.97
CA HIS A 115 13.55 17.11 -13.29
C HIS A 115 12.15 17.50 -12.77
N GLY A 116 11.79 18.78 -12.89
CA GLY A 116 10.52 19.31 -12.37
C GLY A 116 9.25 18.67 -12.96
N ASP A 117 9.36 18.02 -14.11
CA ASP A 117 8.28 17.27 -14.76
C ASP A 117 8.10 15.85 -14.21
N SER A 118 9.07 15.36 -13.44
CA SER A 118 8.96 14.12 -12.66
C SER A 118 8.22 14.45 -11.36
N ASN A 119 7.15 13.72 -11.07
CA ASN A 119 6.25 14.02 -9.94
C ASN A 119 6.88 13.58 -8.59
N ILE A 120 7.97 14.23 -8.19
CA ILE A 120 8.69 13.97 -6.94
C ILE A 120 7.93 14.56 -5.77
N VAL A 121 7.46 13.71 -4.86
CA VAL A 121 6.64 14.10 -3.70
C VAL A 121 7.40 14.00 -2.37
N ALA A 122 8.46 13.18 -2.33
CA ALA A 122 9.29 13.01 -1.15
C ALA A 122 10.75 12.70 -1.50
N VAL A 123 11.66 13.07 -0.61
CA VAL A 123 13.08 12.70 -0.65
C VAL A 123 13.46 11.95 0.62
N THR A 124 14.00 10.74 0.49
CA THR A 124 14.62 9.99 1.59
C THR A 124 16.11 10.28 1.67
N VAL A 125 16.56 10.84 2.78
CA VAL A 125 17.97 11.05 3.10
C VAL A 125 18.55 9.78 3.72
N GLY A 126 19.29 9.01 2.91
CA GLY A 126 19.80 7.71 3.28
C GLY A 126 18.72 6.62 3.36
N ASN A 127 19.18 5.38 3.50
CA ASN A 127 18.38 4.19 3.73
C ASN A 127 18.99 3.39 4.88
N GLU A 128 18.20 3.10 5.91
CA GLU A 128 18.61 2.32 7.09
C GLU A 128 19.84 2.87 7.81
N VAL A 129 19.99 4.20 7.82
CA VAL A 129 21.19 4.90 8.34
C VAL A 129 21.54 4.50 9.77
N PHE A 130 20.55 4.26 10.63
CA PHE A 130 20.78 3.88 12.02
C PHE A 130 21.26 2.44 12.22
N SER A 131 21.14 1.59 11.20
CA SER A 131 21.74 0.25 11.16
C SER A 131 23.23 0.29 10.77
N SER A 132 23.73 1.42 10.26
CA SER A 132 25.15 1.60 9.96
C SER A 132 26.04 1.35 11.19
N ALA A 133 27.23 0.80 10.99
CA ALA A 133 28.22 0.71 12.06
C ALA A 133 28.90 2.06 12.36
N VAL A 134 28.72 3.08 11.51
CA VAL A 134 29.51 4.31 11.55
C VAL A 134 28.71 5.47 12.13
N ASP A 135 29.11 5.92 13.32
CA ASP A 135 28.39 6.97 14.07
C ASP A 135 28.36 8.33 13.38
N ASN A 136 29.37 8.65 12.56
CA ASN A 136 29.40 9.91 11.83
C ASN A 136 28.24 10.03 10.84
N VAL A 137 27.89 8.95 10.13
CA VAL A 137 26.76 8.92 9.20
C VAL A 137 25.45 9.10 9.98
N LYS A 138 25.28 8.41 11.11
CA LYS A 138 24.10 8.58 12.00
C LYS A 138 23.95 10.01 12.49
N ASN A 139 25.05 10.62 12.93
CA ASN A 139 25.05 11.98 13.46
C ASN A 139 24.81 13.04 12.38
N ALA A 140 25.21 12.76 11.13
CA ALA A 140 25.01 13.66 10.00
C ALA A 140 23.57 13.69 9.48
N LEU A 141 22.75 12.69 9.80
CA LEU A 141 21.42 12.49 9.21
C LEU A 141 20.48 13.69 9.41
N LEU A 142 20.18 14.06 10.65
CA LEU A 142 19.24 15.15 10.94
C LEU A 142 19.72 16.51 10.41
N PRO A 143 20.99 16.93 10.60
CA PRO A 143 21.50 18.17 9.98
C PRO A 143 21.41 18.16 8.45
N SER A 144 21.67 17.02 7.80
CA SER A 144 21.57 16.88 6.34
C SER A 144 20.14 17.04 5.85
N MET A 145 19.17 16.44 6.55
CA MET A 145 17.74 16.60 6.27
C MET A 145 17.28 18.05 6.44
N GLN A 146 17.79 18.75 7.46
CA GLN A 146 17.51 20.17 7.69
C GLN A 146 18.06 21.05 6.56
N ASN A 147 19.29 20.80 6.12
CA ASN A 147 19.90 21.51 4.99
C ASN A 147 19.12 21.29 3.69
N LEU A 148 18.69 20.06 3.42
CA LEU A 148 17.86 19.73 2.25
C LEU A 148 16.49 20.42 2.31
N ARG A 149 15.84 20.42 3.47
CA ARG A 149 14.54 21.10 3.65
C ARG A 149 14.65 22.60 3.36
N GLU A 150 15.70 23.24 3.85
CA GLU A 150 15.95 24.66 3.59
C GLU A 150 16.26 24.93 2.11
N ALA A 151 17.06 24.07 1.47
CA ALA A 151 17.33 24.18 0.03
C ALA A 151 16.05 24.03 -0.83
N LEU A 152 15.17 23.08 -0.48
CA LEU A 152 13.87 22.91 -1.15
C LEU A 152 12.96 24.14 -0.94
N ASN A 153 12.94 24.72 0.26
CA ASN A 153 12.18 25.95 0.53
C ASN A 153 12.67 27.11 -0.36
N GLN A 154 13.98 27.30 -0.46
CA GLN A 154 14.58 28.35 -1.29
C GLN A 154 14.32 28.15 -2.78
N ALA A 155 14.17 26.91 -3.24
CA ALA A 155 13.81 26.57 -4.62
C ALA A 155 12.29 26.65 -4.90
N GLY A 156 11.46 27.02 -3.92
CA GLY A 156 10.00 27.03 -4.07
C GLY A 156 9.37 25.64 -4.14
N LYS A 157 10.06 24.62 -3.61
CA LYS A 157 9.66 23.19 -3.60
C LYS A 157 9.29 22.70 -2.20
N SER A 158 8.77 23.58 -1.33
CA SER A 158 8.43 23.27 0.07
C SER A 158 7.37 22.16 0.23
N GLY A 159 6.58 21.89 -0.81
CA GLY A 159 5.61 20.79 -0.85
C GLY A 159 6.24 19.39 -0.89
N ILE A 160 7.52 19.26 -1.28
CA ILE A 160 8.23 17.97 -1.29
C ILE A 160 8.62 17.61 0.15
N LYS A 161 8.19 16.44 0.63
CA LYS A 161 8.53 15.95 1.97
C LYS A 161 10.01 15.58 2.05
N VAL A 162 10.65 15.85 3.19
CA VAL A 162 11.99 15.36 3.50
C VAL A 162 11.87 14.35 4.63
N THR A 163 12.35 13.14 4.41
CA THR A 163 12.29 12.05 5.39
C THR A 163 13.54 11.17 5.25
N THR A 164 13.57 10.03 5.94
CA THR A 164 14.58 8.98 5.84
C THR A 164 13.87 7.64 6.04
N ALA A 165 14.40 6.58 5.42
CA ALA A 165 13.87 5.24 5.61
C ALA A 165 14.68 4.51 6.67
N HIS A 166 13.99 3.93 7.65
CA HIS A 166 14.61 3.18 8.73
C HIS A 166 14.41 1.68 8.53
N ALA A 167 15.39 0.85 8.87
CA ALA A 167 15.14 -0.57 9.11
C ALA A 167 14.22 -0.72 10.33
N PHE A 168 13.49 -1.84 10.41
CA PHE A 168 12.62 -2.11 11.56
C PHE A 168 13.41 -2.26 12.89
N ASP A 169 14.72 -2.51 12.83
CA ASP A 169 15.61 -2.66 13.99
C ASP A 169 15.74 -1.39 14.86
N VAL A 170 15.31 -0.23 14.35
CA VAL A 170 15.25 1.00 15.15
C VAL A 170 14.24 0.89 16.29
N VAL A 171 13.32 -0.08 16.23
CA VAL A 171 12.36 -0.39 17.29
C VAL A 171 12.77 -1.68 18.01
N THR A 172 12.86 -1.59 19.33
CA THR A 172 13.08 -2.73 20.24
C THR A 172 11.84 -3.00 21.09
N ASN A 173 11.84 -4.11 21.85
CA ASN A 173 10.73 -4.57 22.67
C ASN A 173 9.41 -4.68 21.89
N THR A 174 9.49 -5.25 20.69
CA THR A 174 8.39 -5.30 19.71
C THR A 174 7.29 -6.31 20.04
N PHE A 175 7.44 -7.09 21.11
CA PHE A 175 6.41 -8.01 21.61
C PHE A 175 6.23 -7.90 23.14
N PRO A 176 4.99 -7.64 23.64
CA PRO A 176 3.81 -7.30 22.85
C PRO A 176 3.99 -5.93 22.15
N PRO A 177 3.28 -5.64 21.04
CA PRO A 177 3.49 -4.43 20.23
C PRO A 177 3.43 -3.12 21.02
N SER A 178 2.55 -3.00 22.02
CA SER A 178 2.46 -1.80 22.84
C SER A 178 3.75 -1.48 23.61
N SER A 179 4.65 -2.45 23.77
CA SER A 179 5.95 -2.28 24.43
C SER A 179 7.00 -1.65 23.52
N GLY A 180 6.72 -1.52 22.21
CA GLY A 180 7.63 -0.96 21.22
C GLY A 180 8.21 0.38 21.66
N GLN A 181 9.53 0.51 21.54
CA GLN A 181 10.28 1.74 21.83
C GLN A 181 11.49 1.85 20.92
N PHE A 182 11.97 3.06 20.65
CA PHE A 182 13.17 3.20 19.83
C PHE A 182 14.43 2.76 20.57
N ALA A 183 15.33 2.06 19.86
CA ALA A 183 16.59 1.57 20.38
C ALA A 183 17.56 2.72 20.74
N ASP A 184 17.59 3.77 19.92
CA ASP A 184 18.37 4.99 20.15
C ASP A 184 17.43 6.20 20.25
N THR A 185 16.90 6.43 21.46
CA THR A 185 16.03 7.58 21.72
C THR A 185 16.78 8.91 21.60
N GLY A 186 18.09 8.93 21.83
CA GLY A 186 18.93 10.13 21.79
C GLY A 186 18.97 10.76 20.40
N ARG A 187 19.07 9.93 19.35
CA ARG A 187 18.97 10.39 17.96
C ARG A 187 17.55 10.40 17.42
N MET A 188 16.72 9.44 17.81
CA MET A 188 15.38 9.33 17.24
C MET A 188 14.45 10.45 17.69
N GLN A 189 14.44 10.83 18.97
CA GLN A 189 13.57 11.90 19.50
C GLN A 189 13.71 13.24 18.76
N PRO A 190 14.92 13.82 18.57
CA PRO A 190 15.04 15.06 17.82
C PRO A 190 14.64 14.89 16.35
N LEU A 191 14.93 13.73 15.74
CA LEU A 191 14.54 13.45 14.35
C LEU A 191 13.02 13.42 14.18
N VAL A 192 12.29 12.65 15.00
CA VAL A 192 10.83 12.54 14.89
C VAL A 192 10.10 13.83 15.25
N ASN A 193 10.66 14.61 16.20
CA ASN A 193 10.14 15.93 16.51
C ASN A 193 10.29 16.90 15.34
N TRP A 194 11.41 16.80 14.62
CA TRP A 194 11.65 17.60 13.43
C TRP A 194 10.75 17.17 12.25
N LEU A 195 10.60 15.87 11.99
CA LEU A 195 9.65 15.36 10.98
C LEU A 195 8.24 15.90 11.22
N ALA A 196 7.77 15.84 12.48
CA ALA A 196 6.48 16.36 12.86
C ALA A 196 6.35 17.88 12.66
N SER A 197 7.39 18.66 12.97
CA SER A 197 7.37 20.12 12.81
C SER A 197 7.33 20.57 11.34
N VAL A 198 7.83 19.74 10.43
CA VAL A 198 7.81 20.00 8.99
C VAL A 198 6.69 19.25 8.26
N GLY A 199 5.82 18.53 8.97
CA GLY A 199 4.70 17.78 8.37
C GLY A 199 5.12 16.62 7.47
N SER A 200 6.24 15.97 7.78
CA SER A 200 6.77 14.82 7.04
C SER A 200 6.36 13.49 7.67
N ASP A 201 6.47 12.40 6.90
CA ASP A 201 6.11 11.05 7.33
C ASP A 201 7.33 10.31 7.90
N PHE A 202 7.09 9.31 8.73
CA PHE A 202 8.11 8.36 9.16
C PHE A 202 8.11 7.16 8.21
N ILE A 203 9.26 6.81 7.61
CA ILE A 203 9.36 5.64 6.73
C ILE A 203 10.08 4.50 7.45
N CYS A 204 9.50 3.31 7.43
CA CYS A 204 10.07 2.10 8.04
C CYS A 204 9.99 0.92 7.07
N ASN A 205 11.13 0.30 6.78
CA ASN A 205 11.23 -0.96 6.06
C ASN A 205 10.83 -2.09 7.00
N ILE A 206 9.72 -2.77 6.71
CA ILE A 206 9.13 -3.80 7.58
C ILE A 206 9.00 -5.10 6.79
N TYR A 207 9.79 -6.10 7.20
CA TYR A 207 9.83 -7.40 6.55
C TYR A 207 9.36 -8.52 7.51
N PRO A 208 8.08 -8.91 7.44
CA PRO A 208 7.54 -10.06 8.17
C PRO A 208 8.33 -11.35 7.91
N TYR A 209 8.90 -11.52 6.71
CA TYR A 209 9.75 -12.66 6.37
C TYR A 209 10.90 -12.86 7.36
N PHE A 210 11.71 -11.82 7.63
CA PHE A 210 12.86 -11.94 8.54
C PHE A 210 12.42 -12.26 9.97
N THR A 211 11.30 -11.69 10.42
CA THR A 211 10.75 -12.02 11.75
C THR A 211 10.25 -13.46 11.81
N TYR A 212 9.60 -13.97 10.75
CA TYR A 212 9.16 -15.36 10.65
C TYR A 212 10.34 -16.34 10.72
N VAL A 213 11.35 -16.20 9.85
CA VAL A 213 12.47 -17.16 9.79
C VAL A 213 13.32 -17.16 11.06
N ASN A 214 13.43 -16.01 11.74
CA ASN A 214 14.19 -15.88 12.98
C ASN A 214 13.36 -16.17 14.26
N SER A 215 12.09 -16.55 14.12
CA SER A 215 11.19 -16.79 15.26
C SER A 215 11.39 -18.14 15.96
N ASN A 216 12.28 -19.00 15.46
CA ASN A 216 12.45 -20.38 15.94
C ASN A 216 11.11 -21.16 16.03
N GLY A 217 10.21 -20.93 15.06
CA GLY A 217 8.91 -21.60 14.98
C GLY A 217 7.80 -20.97 15.83
N GLN A 218 8.06 -19.86 16.53
CA GLN A 218 7.04 -19.15 17.30
C GLN A 218 6.03 -18.41 16.41
N ILE A 219 6.44 -17.99 15.21
CA ILE A 219 5.57 -17.34 14.24
C ILE A 219 5.19 -18.35 13.15
N THR A 220 3.90 -18.51 12.92
CA THR A 220 3.39 -19.36 11.84
C THR A 220 3.63 -18.72 10.48
N LEU A 221 3.78 -19.56 9.46
CA LEU A 221 3.95 -19.11 8.07
C LEU A 221 2.74 -18.31 7.58
N GLN A 222 1.52 -18.65 8.00
CA GLN A 222 0.30 -17.91 7.68
C GLN A 222 0.32 -16.49 8.26
N TYR A 223 0.81 -16.34 9.51
CA TYR A 223 0.90 -15.03 10.16
C TYR A 223 1.96 -14.14 9.51
N GLY A 224 3.11 -14.72 9.15
CA GLY A 224 4.17 -14.04 8.39
C GLY A 224 3.74 -13.65 6.97
N ARG A 225 2.99 -14.51 6.26
CA ARG A 225 2.43 -14.21 4.92
C ARG A 225 1.17 -13.35 4.95
N LEU A 226 0.87 -12.74 6.10
CA LEU A 226 -0.24 -11.81 6.28
C LEU A 226 -1.62 -12.40 5.99
N GLU A 227 -1.75 -13.71 6.10
CA GLU A 227 -2.96 -14.45 5.73
C GLU A 227 -3.93 -14.56 6.90
N SER A 228 -3.42 -15.00 8.07
CA SER A 228 -4.24 -15.19 9.26
C SER A 228 -3.42 -15.30 10.54
N GLY A 229 -4.03 -14.93 11.66
CA GLY A 229 -3.48 -15.07 12.99
C GLY A 229 -4.44 -14.54 14.04
N SER A 230 -4.07 -14.73 15.31
CA SER A 230 -4.82 -14.20 16.45
C SER A 230 -3.87 -14.06 17.63
N VAL A 231 -3.02 -13.04 17.57
CA VAL A 231 -2.04 -12.75 18.63
C VAL A 231 -2.55 -11.59 19.47
N THR A 232 -2.73 -11.83 20.78
CA THR A 232 -3.23 -10.80 21.71
C THR A 232 -2.06 -10.07 22.37
N ASP A 233 -2.10 -8.74 22.32
CA ASP A 233 -1.22 -7.88 23.11
C ASP A 233 -1.66 -7.91 24.59
N SER A 234 -0.78 -8.39 25.46
CA SER A 234 -1.06 -8.62 26.87
C SER A 234 -1.29 -7.33 27.68
N ASN A 235 -0.85 -6.17 27.17
CA ASN A 235 -0.93 -4.91 27.90
C ASN A 235 -2.23 -4.14 27.60
N ASN A 236 -2.82 -4.33 26.42
CA ASN A 236 -3.98 -3.55 25.99
C ASN A 236 -5.13 -4.38 25.38
N GLY A 237 -4.96 -5.70 25.25
CA GLY A 237 -5.98 -6.61 24.74
C GLY A 237 -6.25 -6.52 23.23
N LYS A 238 -5.46 -5.75 22.47
CA LYS A 238 -5.58 -5.69 21.00
C LYS A 238 -5.19 -7.02 20.37
N ILE A 239 -5.97 -7.45 19.38
CA ILE A 239 -5.76 -8.71 18.67
C ILE A 239 -5.21 -8.40 17.28
N TYR A 240 -4.07 -9.01 16.96
CA TYR A 240 -3.38 -8.88 15.68
C TYR A 240 -3.62 -10.13 14.84
N THR A 241 -4.11 -9.92 13.62
CA THR A 241 -4.44 -11.00 12.69
C THR A 241 -3.38 -11.22 11.61
N ASN A 242 -2.38 -10.35 11.53
CA ASN A 242 -1.24 -10.49 10.64
C ASN A 242 0.02 -9.82 11.25
N LEU A 243 1.20 -10.30 10.86
CA LEU A 243 2.46 -9.85 11.44
C LEU A 243 2.82 -8.40 11.07
N LEU A 244 2.40 -7.91 9.90
CA LEU A 244 2.59 -6.51 9.51
C LEU A 244 1.90 -5.55 10.49
N ALA A 245 0.63 -5.77 10.81
CA ALA A 245 -0.11 -4.94 11.76
C ALA A 245 0.56 -4.95 13.14
N GLN A 246 1.09 -6.11 13.56
CA GLN A 246 1.83 -6.25 14.82
C GLN A 246 3.11 -5.40 14.82
N GLN A 247 3.92 -5.50 13.77
CA GLN A 247 5.17 -4.74 13.64
C GLN A 247 4.90 -3.24 13.51
N LEU A 248 3.92 -2.86 12.69
CA LEU A 248 3.56 -1.46 12.46
C LEU A 248 3.04 -0.79 13.75
N ASP A 249 2.25 -1.50 14.56
CA ASP A 249 1.80 -0.96 15.86
C ASP A 249 2.92 -0.89 16.90
N ALA A 250 3.97 -1.71 16.78
CA ALA A 250 5.18 -1.52 17.59
C ALA A 250 5.90 -0.22 17.22
N VAL A 251 5.94 0.15 15.93
CA VAL A 251 6.46 1.47 15.49
C VAL A 251 5.57 2.60 16.02
N TYR A 252 4.24 2.48 15.91
CA TYR A 252 3.33 3.49 16.44
C TYR A 252 3.41 3.64 17.96
N ALA A 253 3.61 2.55 18.69
CA ALA A 253 3.86 2.59 20.13
C ALA A 253 5.17 3.34 20.45
N ALA A 254 6.25 3.06 19.72
CA ALA A 254 7.53 3.75 19.88
C ALA A 254 7.42 5.25 19.60
N LEU A 255 6.74 5.64 18.52
CA LEU A 255 6.43 7.03 18.19
C LEU A 255 5.57 7.70 19.28
N GLY A 256 4.57 7.00 19.79
CA GLY A 256 3.70 7.47 20.87
C GLY A 256 4.46 7.81 22.15
N ARG A 257 5.47 7.01 22.52
CA ARG A 257 6.35 7.26 23.68
C ARG A 257 7.17 8.54 23.54
N LEU A 258 7.48 8.92 22.30
CA LEU A 258 8.21 10.15 21.97
C LEU A 258 7.26 11.35 21.74
N GLY A 259 5.97 11.21 22.03
CA GLY A 259 4.95 12.24 21.83
C GLY A 259 4.49 12.39 20.37
N GLN A 260 4.98 11.56 19.45
CA GLN A 260 4.68 11.62 18.02
C GLN A 260 3.69 10.54 17.56
N GLY A 261 2.76 10.16 18.44
CA GLY A 261 1.77 9.13 18.14
C GLY A 261 0.85 9.49 16.97
N ASN A 262 0.77 10.77 16.55
CA ASN A 262 -0.02 11.22 15.41
C ASN A 262 0.77 11.33 14.09
N MET A 263 2.04 10.92 14.07
CA MET A 263 2.83 10.87 12.84
C MET A 263 2.47 9.64 12.00
N ARG A 264 2.25 9.85 10.71
CA ARG A 264 2.02 8.78 9.74
C ARG A 264 3.26 7.92 9.58
N VAL A 265 3.07 6.61 9.53
CA VAL A 265 4.12 5.67 9.10
C VAL A 265 3.81 5.16 7.70
N VAL A 266 4.79 5.29 6.80
CA VAL A 266 4.80 4.63 5.49
C VAL A 266 5.71 3.40 5.59
N VAL A 267 5.22 2.25 5.12
CA VAL A 267 6.03 1.04 5.02
C VAL A 267 6.93 1.19 3.80
N GLY A 268 8.19 1.51 4.04
CA GLY A 268 9.15 1.90 3.00
C GLY A 268 9.51 0.75 2.07
N GLU A 269 9.53 -0.45 2.61
CA GLU A 269 9.79 -1.71 1.93
C GLU A 269 9.08 -2.83 2.68
N ILE A 270 8.52 -3.75 1.92
CA ILE A 270 7.96 -5.00 2.42
C ILE A 270 7.86 -5.98 1.26
N GLY A 271 8.12 -7.26 1.51
CA GLY A 271 8.01 -8.28 0.49
C GLY A 271 8.24 -9.67 1.05
N TRP A 272 8.32 -10.65 0.14
CA TRP A 272 8.68 -12.02 0.46
C TRP A 272 9.48 -12.64 -0.69
N PRO A 273 10.65 -13.25 -0.43
CA PRO A 273 11.54 -13.71 -1.48
C PRO A 273 11.06 -15.04 -2.09
N THR A 274 11.34 -15.23 -3.38
CA THR A 274 10.95 -16.44 -4.12
C THR A 274 11.97 -17.56 -4.09
N SER A 275 13.17 -17.30 -3.59
CA SER A 275 14.29 -18.25 -3.54
C SER A 275 15.31 -17.82 -2.48
N GLY A 276 16.30 -18.67 -2.21
CA GLY A 276 17.46 -18.35 -1.40
C GLY A 276 17.33 -18.62 0.10
N GLY A 277 16.18 -19.12 0.58
CA GLY A 277 15.99 -19.35 2.02
C GLY A 277 14.84 -20.27 2.40
N THR A 278 14.49 -20.25 3.68
CA THR A 278 13.39 -21.03 4.26
C THR A 278 12.04 -20.44 3.82
N ALA A 279 11.13 -21.30 3.37
CA ALA A 279 9.79 -20.89 2.91
C ALA A 279 9.81 -19.83 1.79
N THR A 280 10.84 -19.88 0.94
CA THR A 280 10.95 -19.02 -0.24
C THR A 280 10.52 -19.80 -1.49
N ASP A 281 9.42 -19.37 -2.09
CA ASP A 281 8.93 -19.85 -3.39
C ASP A 281 7.94 -18.82 -3.96
N THR A 282 7.57 -18.96 -5.23
CA THR A 282 6.66 -18.03 -5.91
C THR A 282 5.25 -18.03 -5.30
N ASN A 283 4.77 -19.12 -4.71
CA ASN A 283 3.45 -19.17 -4.12
C ASN A 283 3.41 -18.46 -2.76
N ASN A 284 4.43 -18.64 -1.92
CA ASN A 284 4.58 -17.92 -0.66
C ASN A 284 4.75 -16.42 -0.90
N ALA A 285 5.56 -16.05 -1.88
CA ALA A 285 5.73 -14.66 -2.27
C ALA A 285 4.44 -14.02 -2.80
N ARG A 286 3.73 -14.72 -3.69
CA ARG A 286 2.42 -14.30 -4.20
C ARG A 286 1.40 -14.08 -3.08
N ILE A 287 1.29 -15.04 -2.15
CA ILE A 287 0.32 -14.94 -1.05
C ILE A 287 0.65 -13.75 -0.15
N HIS A 288 1.91 -13.58 0.25
CA HIS A 288 2.33 -12.44 1.07
C HIS A 288 2.06 -11.10 0.37
N ASN A 289 2.55 -10.93 -0.86
CA ASN A 289 2.43 -9.67 -1.59
C ASN A 289 0.98 -9.35 -1.97
N GLN A 290 0.16 -10.36 -2.29
CA GLN A 290 -1.27 -10.13 -2.55
C GLN A 290 -1.99 -9.72 -1.26
N ASN A 291 -1.70 -10.37 -0.13
CA ASN A 291 -2.28 -10.01 1.17
C ASN A 291 -1.84 -8.61 1.61
N LEU A 292 -0.62 -8.19 1.32
CA LEU A 292 -0.18 -6.82 1.54
C LEU A 292 -1.03 -5.81 0.76
N VAL A 293 -1.25 -6.01 -0.55
CA VAL A 293 -2.13 -5.13 -1.34
C VAL A 293 -3.52 -5.05 -0.71
N ASN A 294 -4.03 -6.18 -0.22
CA ASN A 294 -5.34 -6.24 0.44
C ASN A 294 -5.35 -5.46 1.76
N LEU A 295 -4.28 -5.58 2.55
CA LEU A 295 -4.11 -4.92 3.84
C LEU A 295 -3.76 -3.44 3.74
N ALA A 296 -3.18 -2.98 2.63
CA ALA A 296 -2.95 -1.54 2.40
C ALA A 296 -4.25 -0.75 2.52
N ARG A 297 -5.37 -1.38 2.12
CA ARG A 297 -6.75 -0.86 2.26
C ARG A 297 -7.35 -1.09 3.65
N GLY A 298 -6.63 -1.78 4.52
CA GLY A 298 -6.98 -2.09 5.90
C GLY A 298 -6.36 -1.12 6.91
N ARG A 299 -6.50 -1.45 8.19
CA ARG A 299 -6.03 -0.66 9.34
C ARG A 299 -5.32 -1.57 10.34
N THR A 300 -4.55 -0.99 11.26
CA THR A 300 -3.99 -1.74 12.39
C THR A 300 -4.88 -1.63 13.63
N PRO A 301 -4.79 -2.57 14.60
CA PRO A 301 -5.55 -2.50 15.84
C PRO A 301 -5.36 -1.21 16.67
N LEU A 302 -4.15 -0.63 16.69
CA LEU A 302 -3.85 0.64 17.37
C LEU A 302 -4.22 1.87 16.53
N LYS A 303 -4.18 1.76 15.20
CA LYS A 303 -4.59 2.79 14.24
C LYS A 303 -5.79 2.36 13.41
N PRO A 304 -6.97 2.17 14.03
CA PRO A 304 -8.15 1.63 13.35
C PRO A 304 -8.77 2.59 12.33
N ASN A 305 -8.24 3.80 12.15
CA ASN A 305 -8.74 4.79 11.19
C ASN A 305 -7.69 5.22 10.16
N TRP A 306 -6.49 4.63 10.20
CA TRP A 306 -5.41 5.00 9.30
C TRP A 306 -5.15 3.85 8.35
N GLU A 307 -5.32 4.14 7.08
CA GLU A 307 -4.99 3.22 6.00
C GLU A 307 -3.47 3.06 5.89
N ILE A 308 -3.03 1.91 5.38
CA ILE A 308 -1.61 1.58 5.30
C ILE A 308 -1.08 2.02 3.92
N GLN A 309 0.02 2.76 3.96
CA GLN A 309 0.79 3.15 2.78
C GLN A 309 2.04 2.31 2.73
N ALA A 310 2.29 1.60 1.63
CA ALA A 310 3.38 0.63 1.55
C ALA A 310 4.00 0.54 0.15
N TYR A 311 5.29 0.26 0.09
CA TYR A 311 5.98 -0.13 -1.15
C TYR A 311 6.35 -1.61 -1.12
N ILE A 312 5.95 -2.35 -2.15
CA ILE A 312 6.46 -3.72 -2.36
C ILE A 312 7.92 -3.66 -2.78
N PHE A 313 8.77 -4.39 -2.09
CA PHE A 313 10.15 -4.65 -2.50
C PHE A 313 10.21 -6.02 -3.20
N ALA A 314 10.46 -6.10 -4.51
CA ALA A 314 10.72 -5.02 -5.48
C ALA A 314 10.18 -5.32 -6.89
N MET A 315 10.34 -4.39 -7.83
CA MET A 315 9.90 -4.57 -9.22
C MET A 315 10.56 -5.78 -9.90
N PHE A 316 11.88 -5.93 -9.76
CA PHE A 316 12.68 -6.98 -10.39
C PHE A 316 13.56 -7.71 -9.39
N ASP A 317 14.03 -8.89 -9.79
CA ASP A 317 15.16 -9.55 -9.15
C ASP A 317 16.44 -8.79 -9.50
N GLU A 318 17.28 -8.52 -8.50
CA GLU A 318 18.44 -7.65 -8.60
C GLU A 318 19.74 -8.46 -8.54
N ASN A 319 20.28 -8.83 -9.71
CA ASN A 319 21.38 -9.79 -9.82
C ASN A 319 22.78 -9.26 -9.44
N GLN A 320 22.92 -7.98 -9.08
CA GLN A 320 24.15 -7.43 -8.49
C GLN A 320 24.11 -7.40 -6.96
N LYS A 321 23.00 -7.79 -6.33
CA LYS A 321 22.91 -8.00 -4.88
C LYS A 321 23.59 -9.31 -4.46
N ASP A 322 23.79 -9.45 -3.15
CA ASP A 322 24.38 -10.64 -2.53
C ASP A 322 23.66 -11.92 -2.94
N ALA A 323 24.42 -12.96 -3.27
CA ALA A 323 23.86 -14.19 -3.80
C ALA A 323 22.91 -14.87 -2.80
N GLY A 324 21.79 -15.40 -3.32
CA GLY A 324 20.78 -16.10 -2.54
C GLY A 324 19.51 -15.27 -2.37
N LEU A 325 19.20 -14.90 -1.13
CA LEU A 325 17.95 -14.24 -0.77
C LEU A 325 17.76 -12.90 -1.47
N GLU A 326 18.81 -12.05 -1.45
CA GLU A 326 18.77 -10.67 -1.91
C GLU A 326 18.54 -10.54 -3.43
N GLN A 327 18.79 -11.60 -4.19
CA GLN A 327 18.54 -11.65 -5.64
C GLN A 327 17.12 -12.09 -6.01
N SER A 328 16.23 -12.32 -5.04
CA SER A 328 14.98 -13.07 -5.28
C SER A 328 13.69 -12.36 -4.81
N TRP A 329 13.71 -11.04 -4.67
CA TRP A 329 12.57 -10.23 -4.17
C TRP A 329 11.63 -9.71 -5.26
N GLY A 330 12.01 -9.82 -6.53
CA GLY A 330 11.29 -9.26 -7.66
C GLY A 330 9.91 -9.84 -7.89
N LEU A 331 8.99 -8.98 -8.33
CA LEU A 331 7.68 -9.36 -8.90
C LEU A 331 7.80 -9.86 -10.35
N TYR A 332 8.71 -9.26 -11.13
CA TYR A 332 8.86 -9.50 -12.56
C TYR A 332 10.27 -9.92 -12.92
N ASN A 333 10.40 -10.65 -14.03
CA ASN A 333 11.69 -10.91 -14.65
C ASN A 333 12.17 -9.65 -15.40
N PRO A 334 13.39 -9.16 -15.14
CA PRO A 334 13.92 -7.97 -15.78
C PRO A 334 14.25 -8.14 -17.28
N THR A 335 14.27 -9.35 -17.83
CA THR A 335 14.60 -9.54 -19.26
C THR A 335 13.38 -9.43 -20.17
N ASN A 336 12.19 -9.83 -19.69
CA ASN A 336 11.00 -9.95 -20.54
C ASN A 336 9.71 -9.46 -19.89
N PHE A 337 9.77 -8.87 -18.68
CA PHE A 337 8.61 -8.45 -17.91
C PHE A 337 7.59 -9.55 -17.57
N ASP A 338 7.97 -10.83 -17.69
CA ASP A 338 7.12 -11.92 -17.24
C ASP A 338 6.94 -11.82 -15.73
N ALA A 339 5.70 -11.92 -15.28
CA ALA A 339 5.40 -11.99 -13.87
C ALA A 339 5.94 -13.31 -13.31
N LYS A 340 6.76 -13.24 -12.24
CA LYS A 340 7.12 -14.45 -11.48
C LYS A 340 5.91 -15.06 -10.79
N TYR A 341 4.93 -14.21 -10.46
CA TYR A 341 3.60 -14.54 -9.98
C TYR A 341 2.68 -13.32 -10.16
N THR A 342 1.38 -13.56 -10.33
CA THR A 342 0.42 -12.46 -10.56
C THR A 342 0.00 -11.82 -9.24
N ILE A 343 0.04 -10.48 -9.18
CA ILE A 343 -0.52 -9.65 -8.11
C ILE A 343 -1.59 -8.75 -8.71
N ASN A 344 -2.76 -8.74 -8.10
CA ASN A 344 -3.82 -7.80 -8.41
C ASN A 344 -3.72 -6.60 -7.47
N PHE A 345 -3.22 -5.48 -7.98
CA PHE A 345 -3.11 -4.21 -7.24
C PHE A 345 -4.46 -3.52 -6.98
N GLY A 346 -5.55 -4.10 -7.50
CA GLY A 346 -6.91 -3.62 -7.32
C GLY A 346 -7.18 -2.24 -7.93
N ASN A 347 -6.23 -1.71 -8.70
CA ASN A 347 -6.34 -0.61 -9.65
C ASN A 347 -6.02 -1.21 -11.02
N PRO A 348 -7.01 -1.58 -11.82
CA PRO A 348 -6.73 -2.15 -13.11
C PRO A 348 -6.65 -1.09 -14.21
N PRO A 349 -5.93 -1.42 -15.28
CA PRO A 349 -6.64 -1.62 -16.54
C PRO A 349 -6.98 -3.10 -16.82
N THR A 350 -6.63 -4.05 -15.95
CA THR A 350 -7.18 -5.42 -15.99
C THR A 350 -8.36 -5.64 -15.03
N LEU A 351 -9.47 -4.96 -15.35
CA LEU A 351 -10.87 -5.23 -14.96
C LEU A 351 -11.18 -5.30 -13.45
N ILE A 352 -11.66 -4.17 -12.89
CA ILE A 352 -12.19 -4.01 -11.51
C ILE A 352 -13.27 -5.03 -11.15
N ASN A 353 -13.81 -5.67 -12.19
CA ASN A 353 -14.92 -6.57 -12.14
C ASN A 353 -14.59 -8.03 -12.43
N ARG A 354 -13.30 -8.40 -12.57
CA ARG A 354 -12.92 -9.79 -12.90
C ARG A 354 -11.99 -10.47 -11.92
N ILE A 355 -12.11 -11.80 -11.88
CA ILE A 355 -11.24 -12.74 -11.16
C ILE A 355 -10.78 -13.78 -12.17
N THR A 356 -9.48 -13.97 -12.33
CA THR A 356 -8.90 -14.95 -13.27
C THR A 356 -8.27 -16.13 -12.53
N PRO A 357 -7.98 -17.25 -13.21
CA PRO A 357 -7.33 -18.40 -12.61
C PRO A 357 -6.06 -18.05 -11.83
N GLY A 358 -5.93 -18.63 -10.63
CA GLY A 358 -4.87 -18.37 -9.65
C GLY A 358 -5.16 -17.20 -8.69
N MET A 359 -6.19 -16.39 -8.94
CA MET A 359 -6.62 -15.33 -8.03
C MET A 359 -7.40 -15.90 -6.84
N ARG A 360 -7.24 -15.27 -5.68
CA ARG A 360 -7.96 -15.58 -4.45
C ARG A 360 -8.66 -14.35 -3.88
N LEU A 361 -9.85 -14.57 -3.31
CA LEU A 361 -10.49 -13.65 -2.37
C LEU A 361 -10.43 -14.27 -0.98
N THR A 362 -9.49 -13.82 -0.16
CA THR A 362 -9.36 -14.12 1.27
C THR A 362 -10.35 -13.28 2.09
N SER A 363 -10.52 -13.65 3.36
CA SER A 363 -11.37 -12.95 4.32
C SER A 363 -11.28 -11.41 4.23
N GLY A 364 -12.41 -10.77 3.95
CA GLY A 364 -12.57 -9.32 3.79
C GLY A 364 -12.41 -8.80 2.36
N GLN A 365 -11.82 -9.58 1.44
CA GLN A 365 -11.61 -9.15 0.06
C GLN A 365 -12.91 -9.13 -0.76
N PHE A 366 -12.94 -8.28 -1.79
CA PHE A 366 -14.07 -8.19 -2.71
C PHE A 366 -13.66 -7.73 -4.11
N VAL A 367 -14.57 -7.92 -5.07
CA VAL A 367 -14.50 -7.44 -6.45
C VAL A 367 -15.79 -6.68 -6.75
N TYR A 368 -15.69 -5.51 -7.36
CA TYR A 368 -16.84 -4.66 -7.69
C TYR A 368 -17.39 -4.98 -9.08
N SER A 369 -18.64 -4.62 -9.38
CA SER A 369 -19.07 -4.40 -10.76
C SER A 369 -18.41 -3.15 -11.35
N ASN A 370 -18.46 -2.98 -12.67
CA ASN A 370 -17.84 -1.81 -13.32
C ASN A 370 -18.48 -0.48 -12.89
N ASN A 371 -19.79 -0.51 -12.60
CA ASN A 371 -20.53 0.64 -12.06
C ASN A 371 -20.40 0.78 -10.54
N GLU A 372 -19.63 -0.09 -9.88
CA GLU A 372 -19.40 -0.12 -8.43
C GLU A 372 -20.66 -0.26 -7.57
N VAL A 373 -21.80 -0.68 -8.14
CA VAL A 373 -23.06 -0.88 -7.40
C VAL A 373 -23.11 -2.24 -6.71
N TYR A 374 -22.40 -3.23 -7.24
CA TYR A 374 -22.39 -4.60 -6.74
C TYR A 374 -20.99 -5.01 -6.32
N ARG A 375 -20.89 -5.88 -5.32
CA ARG A 375 -19.60 -6.49 -4.95
C ARG A 375 -19.73 -7.94 -4.57
N LEU A 376 -18.85 -8.78 -5.09
CA LEU A 376 -18.64 -10.13 -4.60
C LEU A 376 -17.57 -10.10 -3.52
N ASN A 377 -17.87 -10.47 -2.28
CA ASN A 377 -16.96 -10.40 -1.16
C ASN A 377 -16.81 -11.75 -0.44
N MET A 378 -15.57 -12.09 -0.09
CA MET A 378 -15.30 -13.18 0.84
C MET A 378 -15.37 -12.61 2.27
N GLN A 379 -16.33 -13.05 3.06
CA GLN A 379 -16.57 -12.51 4.41
C GLN A 379 -15.66 -13.16 5.47
N PRO A 380 -15.40 -12.46 6.59
CA PRO A 380 -14.66 -13.02 7.72
C PRO A 380 -15.31 -14.22 8.40
N ASP A 381 -16.61 -14.41 8.23
CA ASP A 381 -17.33 -15.57 8.74
C ASP A 381 -17.23 -16.78 7.79
N CYS A 382 -16.39 -16.72 6.75
CA CYS A 382 -16.23 -17.73 5.70
C CYS A 382 -17.30 -17.79 4.62
N ASN A 383 -18.18 -16.80 4.53
CA ASN A 383 -19.21 -16.78 3.48
C ASN A 383 -18.76 -15.95 2.26
N LEU A 384 -18.83 -16.51 1.06
CA LEU A 384 -18.67 -15.76 -0.18
C LEU A 384 -20.04 -15.20 -0.58
N VAL A 385 -20.18 -13.88 -0.66
CA VAL A 385 -21.47 -13.21 -0.79
C VAL A 385 -21.41 -12.16 -1.90
N LEU A 386 -22.45 -12.10 -2.73
CA LEU A 386 -22.68 -11.01 -3.67
C LEU A 386 -23.62 -10.01 -3.02
N TYR A 387 -23.25 -8.72 -3.02
CA TYR A 387 -24.03 -7.62 -2.46
C TYR A 387 -24.44 -6.64 -3.54
N HIS A 388 -25.62 -6.04 -3.35
CA HIS A 388 -25.91 -4.69 -3.83
C HIS A 388 -25.58 -3.70 -2.72
N ILE A 389 -24.71 -2.74 -2.99
CA ILE A 389 -24.25 -1.75 -2.00
C ILE A 389 -25.43 -0.88 -1.58
N GLY A 390 -25.58 -0.66 -0.28
CA GLY A 390 -26.69 0.11 0.30
C GLY A 390 -28.03 -0.62 0.35
N VAL A 391 -28.16 -1.82 -0.24
CA VAL A 391 -29.39 -2.61 -0.23
C VAL A 391 -29.23 -3.88 0.60
N GLY A 392 -28.28 -4.76 0.26
CA GLY A 392 -28.10 -6.02 0.99
C GLY A 392 -27.52 -7.16 0.16
N PRO A 393 -27.46 -8.38 0.73
CA PRO A 393 -26.91 -9.56 0.07
C PRO A 393 -27.89 -10.12 -0.97
N LEU A 394 -27.39 -10.43 -2.16
CA LEU A 394 -28.13 -11.00 -3.28
C LEU A 394 -27.97 -12.52 -3.39
N TRP A 395 -26.75 -13.01 -3.12
CA TRP A 395 -26.40 -14.42 -3.19
C TRP A 395 -25.31 -14.75 -2.17
N ALA A 396 -25.29 -15.98 -1.66
CA ALA A 396 -24.25 -16.46 -0.75
C ALA A 396 -23.89 -17.93 -1.02
N SER A 397 -22.62 -18.29 -0.80
CA SER A 397 -22.14 -19.67 -0.84
C SER A 397 -22.66 -20.54 0.31
N LYS A 398 -23.21 -19.89 1.36
CA LYS A 398 -23.75 -20.52 2.58
C LYS A 398 -22.68 -21.28 3.37
N THR A 399 -21.47 -20.74 3.38
CA THR A 399 -20.31 -21.32 4.07
C THR A 399 -19.99 -20.60 5.37
N GLN A 400 -20.92 -19.79 5.89
CA GLN A 400 -20.73 -19.06 7.15
C GLN A 400 -20.47 -20.01 8.32
N GLY A 401 -19.50 -19.66 9.17
CA GLY A 401 -19.07 -20.44 10.34
C GLY A 401 -18.35 -21.74 10.02
N SER A 402 -17.95 -21.96 8.75
CA SER A 402 -17.34 -23.24 8.34
C SER A 402 -15.87 -23.41 8.76
N ALA A 403 -15.14 -22.31 8.98
CA ALA A 403 -13.80 -22.27 9.57
C ALA A 403 -13.47 -20.81 10.00
N THR A 404 -12.18 -20.49 10.17
CA THR A 404 -11.69 -19.14 10.50
C THR A 404 -10.65 -18.59 9.53
N ASP A 405 -10.24 -19.39 8.53
CA ASP A 405 -9.13 -19.15 7.58
C ASP A 405 -9.59 -19.31 6.12
N CYS A 406 -10.80 -18.82 5.80
CA CYS A 406 -11.41 -19.10 4.52
C CYS A 406 -10.99 -18.16 3.40
N TYR A 407 -10.96 -18.71 2.18
CA TYR A 407 -10.74 -17.97 0.95
C TYR A 407 -11.52 -18.60 -0.19
N MET A 408 -11.90 -17.80 -1.18
CA MET A 408 -12.29 -18.28 -2.49
C MET A 408 -11.08 -18.27 -3.42
N GLU A 409 -10.91 -19.29 -4.24
CA GLU A 409 -9.91 -19.36 -5.30
C GLU A 409 -10.59 -19.74 -6.61
N LEU A 410 -10.30 -19.01 -7.70
CA LEU A 410 -10.53 -19.53 -9.04
C LEU A 410 -9.32 -20.37 -9.42
N GLN A 411 -9.48 -21.68 -9.44
CA GLN A 411 -8.42 -22.64 -9.70
C GLN A 411 -8.03 -22.66 -11.18
N HIS A 412 -6.83 -23.17 -11.49
CA HIS A 412 -6.34 -23.30 -12.87
C HIS A 412 -7.15 -24.29 -13.72
N ASP A 413 -7.90 -25.20 -13.10
CA ASP A 413 -8.87 -26.07 -13.78
C ASP A 413 -10.22 -25.40 -14.05
N GLY A 414 -10.30 -24.09 -13.76
CA GLY A 414 -11.46 -23.25 -13.97
C GLY A 414 -12.55 -23.39 -12.92
N ASN A 415 -12.31 -24.08 -11.79
CA ASN A 415 -13.27 -24.19 -10.71
C ASN A 415 -13.10 -23.08 -9.66
N ALA A 416 -14.17 -22.34 -9.37
CA ALA A 416 -14.19 -21.46 -8.21
C ALA A 416 -14.54 -22.28 -6.95
N VAL A 417 -13.69 -22.23 -5.92
CA VAL A 417 -13.84 -23.01 -4.70
C VAL A 417 -13.65 -22.13 -3.48
N VAL A 418 -14.57 -22.20 -2.51
CA VAL A 418 -14.37 -21.65 -1.17
C VAL A 418 -13.74 -22.74 -0.31
N TYR A 419 -12.55 -22.46 0.22
CA TYR A 419 -11.83 -23.29 1.17
C TYR A 419 -11.99 -22.75 2.59
N GLY A 420 -11.91 -23.64 3.58
CA GLY A 420 -11.82 -23.31 5.00
C GLY A 420 -11.25 -24.48 5.80
N GLY A 421 -10.22 -24.25 6.61
CA GLY A 421 -9.46 -25.30 7.30
C GLY A 421 -8.81 -26.30 6.34
N GLY A 422 -8.40 -25.84 5.16
CA GLY A 422 -7.85 -26.68 4.08
C GLY A 422 -8.88 -27.58 3.36
N VAL A 423 -10.16 -27.50 3.71
CA VAL A 423 -11.24 -28.31 3.13
C VAL A 423 -12.12 -27.45 2.22
N ALA A 424 -12.49 -27.97 1.06
CA ALA A 424 -13.46 -27.32 0.17
C ALA A 424 -14.84 -27.27 0.84
N ARG A 425 -15.37 -26.06 1.03
CA ARG A 425 -16.68 -25.79 1.68
C ARG A 425 -17.78 -25.52 0.67
N TRP A 426 -17.41 -24.95 -0.47
CA TRP A 426 -18.30 -24.74 -1.62
C TRP A 426 -17.48 -24.80 -2.91
N ALA A 427 -18.07 -25.27 -3.99
CA ALA A 427 -17.47 -25.24 -5.32
C ALA A 427 -18.52 -24.88 -6.37
N SER A 428 -18.10 -24.13 -7.39
CA SER A 428 -18.94 -23.77 -8.53
C SER A 428 -19.31 -24.95 -9.43
N GLY A 429 -18.49 -26.02 -9.42
CA GLY A 429 -18.71 -27.22 -10.22
C GLY A 429 -18.47 -26.99 -11.72
N THR A 430 -17.61 -26.02 -12.06
CA THR A 430 -17.28 -25.63 -13.43
C THR A 430 -16.07 -26.37 -14.01
N TRP A 431 -15.33 -27.11 -13.17
CA TRP A 431 -14.23 -27.97 -13.62
C TRP A 431 -14.68 -28.89 -14.77
N GLY A 432 -13.93 -28.89 -15.87
CA GLY A 432 -14.20 -29.72 -17.05
C GLY A 432 -15.44 -29.35 -17.88
N ARG A 433 -16.15 -28.25 -17.58
CA ARG A 433 -17.24 -27.73 -18.42
C ARG A 433 -16.67 -26.76 -19.46
N ASN A 434 -16.58 -27.19 -20.72
CA ASN A 434 -16.06 -26.38 -21.82
C ASN A 434 -14.77 -25.66 -21.42
N ASP A 435 -13.67 -26.38 -21.12
CA ASP A 435 -12.38 -25.86 -20.60
C ASP A 435 -12.35 -25.23 -19.19
N GLY A 436 -13.51 -25.02 -18.55
CA GLY A 436 -13.59 -24.45 -17.20
C GLY A 436 -13.69 -22.92 -17.24
N ALA A 437 -13.79 -22.25 -16.09
CA ALA A 437 -13.85 -20.80 -16.10
C ALA A 437 -12.46 -20.17 -16.27
N HIS A 438 -12.30 -19.38 -17.33
CA HIS A 438 -11.16 -18.52 -17.57
C HIS A 438 -11.27 -17.18 -16.85
N TYR A 439 -12.48 -16.78 -16.44
CA TYR A 439 -12.68 -15.67 -15.51
C TYR A 439 -14.06 -15.70 -14.85
N ILE A 440 -14.16 -15.06 -13.69
CA ILE A 440 -15.40 -14.64 -13.04
C ILE A 440 -15.58 -13.16 -13.31
N GLU A 441 -16.79 -12.71 -13.58
CA GLU A 441 -17.15 -11.30 -13.75
C GLU A 441 -18.31 -10.91 -12.82
N VAL A 442 -18.15 -9.82 -12.06
CA VAL A 442 -19.25 -9.16 -11.34
C VAL A 442 -19.84 -8.11 -12.29
N GLN A 443 -21.07 -8.31 -12.71
CA GLN A 443 -21.70 -7.52 -13.75
C GLN A 443 -22.51 -6.37 -13.16
N ASP A 444 -22.67 -5.32 -13.97
CA ASP A 444 -23.44 -4.12 -13.64
C ASP A 444 -24.95 -4.40 -13.51
N ASP A 445 -25.41 -5.58 -13.94
CA ASP A 445 -26.77 -6.06 -13.77
C ASP A 445 -26.99 -6.82 -12.44
N GLY A 446 -25.96 -6.88 -11.59
CA GLY A 446 -26.00 -7.55 -10.31
C GLY A 446 -25.87 -9.06 -10.36
N ASN A 447 -25.38 -9.65 -11.46
CA ASN A 447 -24.93 -11.04 -11.50
C ASN A 447 -23.42 -11.15 -11.30
N THR A 448 -22.99 -12.20 -10.59
CA THR A 448 -21.66 -12.78 -10.78
C THR A 448 -21.76 -13.96 -11.75
N VAL A 449 -20.96 -13.94 -12.81
CA VAL A 449 -20.98 -14.91 -13.92
C VAL A 449 -19.57 -15.46 -14.14
N MET A 450 -19.44 -16.75 -14.44
CA MET A 450 -18.18 -17.39 -14.82
C MET A 450 -18.21 -17.73 -16.30
N TYR A 451 -17.12 -17.42 -16.98
CA TYR A 451 -16.98 -17.53 -18.43
C TYR A 451 -15.81 -18.44 -18.80
N ASN A 452 -15.99 -19.25 -19.84
CA ASN A 452 -14.93 -20.04 -20.44
C ASN A 452 -14.07 -19.24 -21.43
N GLU A 453 -13.08 -19.87 -22.06
CA GLU A 453 -12.18 -19.20 -23.03
C GLU A 453 -12.93 -18.55 -24.20
N ALA A 454 -14.04 -19.19 -24.65
CA ALA A 454 -14.88 -18.69 -25.73
C ALA A 454 -15.85 -17.56 -25.30
N ASN A 455 -15.70 -16.98 -24.10
CA ASN A 455 -16.61 -16.00 -23.50
C ASN A 455 -18.07 -16.49 -23.38
N GLN A 456 -18.27 -17.80 -23.23
CA GLN A 456 -19.59 -18.39 -22.96
C GLN A 456 -19.79 -18.50 -21.46
N ALA A 457 -20.95 -18.05 -20.97
CA ALA A 457 -21.30 -18.18 -19.56
C ALA A 457 -21.53 -19.65 -19.21
N ILE A 458 -20.80 -20.17 -18.23
CA ILE A 458 -20.88 -21.58 -17.78
C ILE A 458 -21.40 -21.74 -16.35
N TRP A 459 -21.44 -20.65 -15.59
CA TRP A 459 -22.07 -20.57 -14.27
C TRP A 459 -22.49 -19.13 -13.96
N HIS A 460 -23.54 -18.95 -13.17
CA HIS A 460 -23.93 -17.62 -12.65
C HIS A 460 -24.76 -17.71 -11.37
N THR A 461 -24.76 -16.62 -10.62
CA THR A 461 -25.51 -16.45 -9.35
C THR A 461 -27.02 -16.37 -9.50
N ASN A 462 -27.55 -16.08 -10.70
CA ASN A 462 -29.00 -15.95 -10.97
C ASN A 462 -29.71 -14.80 -10.21
N THR A 463 -29.00 -13.71 -9.94
CA THR A 463 -29.49 -12.61 -9.09
C THR A 463 -30.15 -11.48 -9.88
N ARG A 464 -29.67 -11.12 -11.08
CA ARG A 464 -30.27 -10.14 -12.02
C ARG A 464 -30.87 -8.89 -11.33
N GLY A 465 -30.14 -8.27 -10.39
CA GLY A 465 -30.54 -7.04 -9.71
C GLY A 465 -31.74 -7.14 -8.75
N ARG A 466 -32.06 -8.33 -8.24
CA ARG A 466 -33.12 -8.57 -7.23
C ARG A 466 -32.83 -7.96 -5.87
#